data_AF-A0A2V8PXD7-F1
#
_entry.id   AF-A0A2V8PXD7-F1
#
_cell.length_a   1.000
_cell.length_b   1.000
_cell.length_c   1.000
_cell.angle_alpha   90.00
_cell.angle_beta   90.00
_cell.angle_gamma   90.00
#
_symmetry.space_group_name_H-M   'P 1'
#
loop_
_entity.id
_entity.type
_entity.pdbx_description
1 polymer ?
#
loop_
_entity_poly.entity_id
_entity_poly.type
_entity_poly.pdbx_seq_one_letter_code
_entity_poly.pdbx_strand_id
1 'polypeptide(L)'
;MARKDHFNRKVPLPSGLTTTAIQKAVDYIEKGLADLIEIYLEQANVFSALVGIDGAKALDATSVYEKHRHLDLAQQRFPDLRKKGSGPNPSPLVSLESKASKRPWALQSHYDHSGWYIVWRYLIDPTMSLEANKPVIIWRVDVIFLTKEDWKYEVSTAGVKGNV
;
A
#
# COMPACT_ATOMS: atom_id res chain seq x y z
N MET A 1 11.16 14.30 -5.03
CA MET A 1 11.36 12.99 -5.72
C MET A 1 12.27 12.14 -4.85
N ALA A 2 11.84 10.95 -4.42
CA ALA A 2 12.69 10.05 -3.64
C ALA A 2 13.97 9.73 -4.45
N ARG A 3 15.16 9.90 -3.88
CA ARG A 3 16.42 9.61 -4.58
C ARG A 3 16.84 8.16 -4.29
N LYS A 4 17.66 7.56 -5.16
CA LYS A 4 18.18 6.19 -4.93
C LYS A 4 18.84 6.03 -3.56
N ASP A 5 19.48 7.08 -3.06
CA ASP A 5 20.19 7.08 -1.77
C ASP A 5 19.25 7.18 -0.56
N HIS A 6 17.95 7.45 -0.78
CA HIS A 6 16.96 7.48 0.30
C HIS A 6 16.49 6.06 0.70
N PHE A 7 16.85 5.02 -0.06
CA PHE A 7 16.44 3.64 0.23
C PHE A 7 17.46 2.93 1.12
N ASN A 8 16.99 2.45 2.28
CA ASN A 8 17.80 1.62 3.16
C ASN A 8 17.99 0.22 2.56
N ARG A 9 19.19 -0.04 2.02
CA ARG A 9 19.55 -1.32 1.38
C ARG A 9 19.58 -2.52 2.35
N LYS A 10 19.51 -2.30 3.66
CA LYS A 10 19.41 -3.37 4.66
C LYS A 10 17.99 -3.96 4.76
N VAL A 11 16.99 -3.27 4.24
CA VAL A 11 15.61 -3.78 4.23
C VAL A 11 15.49 -4.83 3.13
N PRO A 12 15.14 -6.09 3.46
CA PRO A 12 14.94 -7.12 2.45
C PRO A 12 13.73 -6.77 1.58
N LEU A 13 13.85 -6.99 0.28
CA LEU A 13 12.74 -6.84 -0.66
C LEU A 13 12.22 -8.20 -1.10
N PRO A 14 10.91 -8.31 -1.41
CA PRO A 14 10.36 -9.48 -2.07
C PRO A 14 11.12 -9.79 -3.36
N SER A 15 11.18 -11.08 -3.71
CA SER A 15 11.99 -11.55 -4.84
C SER A 15 11.67 -10.83 -6.16
N GLY A 16 12.62 -10.03 -6.63
CA GLY A 16 12.53 -9.30 -7.90
C GLY A 16 11.86 -7.92 -7.82
N LEU A 17 11.36 -7.51 -6.66
CA LEU A 17 10.98 -6.12 -6.43
C LEU A 17 12.26 -5.26 -6.34
N THR A 18 12.27 -4.13 -7.05
CA THR A 18 13.43 -3.24 -7.11
C THR A 18 13.09 -1.86 -6.54
N THR A 19 14.07 -1.16 -5.99
CA THR A 19 13.91 0.23 -5.53
C THR A 19 13.49 1.17 -6.67
N THR A 20 13.94 0.91 -7.90
CA THR A 20 13.50 1.65 -9.10
C THR A 20 12.00 1.49 -9.35
N ALA A 21 11.44 0.28 -9.19
CA ALA A 21 10.00 0.06 -9.33
C ALA A 21 9.22 0.78 -8.22
N ILE A 22 9.71 0.72 -6.98
CA ILE A 22 9.11 1.45 -5.84
C ILE A 22 9.14 2.96 -6.08
N GLN A 23 10.24 3.50 -6.58
CA GLN A 23 10.37 4.93 -6.91
C GLN A 23 9.37 5.36 -7.98
N LYS A 24 9.23 4.58 -9.06
CA LYS A 24 8.21 4.85 -10.09
C LYS A 24 6.79 4.76 -9.55
N ALA A 25 6.55 3.84 -8.61
CA ALA A 25 5.26 3.72 -7.94
C ALA A 25 4.95 4.94 -7.06
N VAL A 26 5.93 5.45 -6.32
CA VAL A 26 5.79 6.72 -5.57
C VAL A 26 5.39 7.86 -6.51
N ASP A 27 6.12 8.05 -7.60
CA ASP A 27 5.84 9.12 -8.56
C ASP A 27 4.44 8.98 -9.19
N TYR A 28 4.02 7.74 -9.47
CA TYR A 28 2.68 7.45 -9.99
C TYR A 28 1.58 7.82 -8.98
N ILE A 29 1.74 7.44 -7.72
CA ILE A 29 0.76 7.74 -6.65
C ILE A 29 0.66 9.25 -6.42
N GLU A 30 1.81 9.92 -6.21
CA GLU A 30 1.84 11.36 -5.91
C GLU A 30 1.21 12.18 -7.04
N LYS A 31 1.50 11.83 -8.30
CA LYS A 31 0.93 12.50 -9.46
C LYS A 31 -0.55 12.15 -9.67
N GLY A 32 -0.91 10.88 -9.54
CA GLY A 32 -2.26 10.39 -9.84
C GLY A 32 -3.32 10.88 -8.86
N LEU A 33 -2.92 11.14 -7.60
CA LEU A 33 -3.85 11.55 -6.54
C LEU A 33 -3.79 13.04 -6.22
N ALA A 34 -2.94 13.82 -6.89
CA ALA A 34 -2.78 15.26 -6.65
C ALA A 34 -4.10 16.03 -6.80
N ASP A 35 -4.94 15.64 -7.77
CA ASP A 35 -6.24 16.30 -8.03
C ASP A 35 -7.39 15.73 -7.17
N LEU A 36 -7.11 14.77 -6.28
CA LEU A 36 -8.13 14.05 -5.49
C LEU A 36 -8.06 14.35 -3.99
N ILE A 37 -7.38 15.43 -3.59
CA ILE A 37 -7.18 15.80 -2.17
C ILE A 37 -8.50 16.02 -1.44
N GLU A 38 -9.54 16.50 -2.13
CA GLU A 38 -10.86 16.70 -1.54
C GLU A 38 -11.40 15.40 -0.93
N ILE A 39 -11.16 14.26 -1.58
CA ILE A 39 -11.52 12.94 -1.03
C ILE A 39 -10.80 12.66 0.28
N TYR A 40 -9.56 13.12 0.46
CA TYR A 40 -8.87 12.99 1.74
C TYR A 40 -9.55 13.81 2.85
N LEU A 41 -9.93 15.06 2.52
CA LEU A 41 -10.57 15.97 3.47
C LEU A 41 -11.95 15.47 3.90
N GLU A 42 -12.70 14.85 2.98
CA GLU A 42 -14.01 14.28 3.25
C GLU A 42 -13.94 12.89 3.88
N GLN A 43 -13.08 12.01 3.34
CA GLN A 43 -13.05 10.58 3.65
C GLN A 43 -11.62 10.02 3.60
N ALA A 44 -10.79 10.39 4.59
CA ALA A 44 -9.38 9.95 4.66
C ALA A 44 -9.17 8.42 4.55
N ASN A 45 -10.12 7.59 4.99
CA ASN A 45 -10.04 6.13 4.84
C ASN A 45 -10.23 5.69 3.38
N VAL A 46 -11.13 6.32 2.64
CA VAL A 46 -11.30 6.09 1.19
C VAL A 46 -10.06 6.56 0.44
N PHE A 47 -9.50 7.72 0.82
CA PHE A 47 -8.25 8.18 0.23
C PHE A 47 -7.08 7.23 0.51
N SER A 48 -6.98 6.67 1.72
CA SER A 48 -6.00 5.60 2.01
C SER A 48 -6.21 4.38 1.09
N ALA A 49 -7.45 3.98 0.83
CA ALA A 49 -7.72 2.90 -0.12
C ALA A 49 -7.23 3.25 -1.54
N LEU A 50 -7.46 4.48 -2.01
CA LEU A 50 -6.97 4.96 -3.30
C LEU A 50 -5.44 4.90 -3.40
N VAL A 51 -4.72 5.36 -2.38
CA VAL A 51 -3.26 5.25 -2.31
C VAL A 51 -2.80 3.80 -2.44
N GLY A 52 -3.43 2.87 -1.73
CA GLY A 52 -3.12 1.43 -1.82
C GLY A 52 -3.38 0.87 -3.22
N ILE A 53 -4.54 1.21 -3.81
CA ILE A 53 -4.95 0.78 -5.15
C ILE A 53 -3.98 1.30 -6.22
N ASP A 54 -3.60 2.57 -6.16
CA ASP A 54 -2.69 3.18 -7.13
C ASP A 54 -1.27 2.66 -6.96
N GLY A 55 -0.84 2.35 -5.73
CA GLY A 55 0.39 1.62 -5.49
C GLY A 55 0.40 0.24 -6.13
N ALA A 56 -0.70 -0.51 -6.03
CA ALA A 56 -0.83 -1.81 -6.69
C ALA A 56 -0.81 -1.69 -8.22
N LYS A 57 -1.56 -0.72 -8.78
CA LYS A 57 -1.53 -0.41 -10.23
C LYS A 57 -0.13 -0.07 -10.72
N ALA A 58 0.59 0.77 -9.99
CA ALA A 58 1.91 1.20 -10.40
C ALA A 58 2.92 0.06 -10.38
N LEU A 59 2.86 -0.82 -9.36
CA LEU A 59 3.73 -1.99 -9.28
C LEU A 59 3.41 -3.05 -10.34
N ASP A 60 2.14 -3.27 -10.67
CA ASP A 60 1.72 -4.13 -11.79
C ASP A 60 2.35 -3.69 -13.12
N ALA A 61 2.40 -2.38 -13.35
CA ALA A 61 2.97 -1.78 -14.55
C ALA A 61 4.51 -1.74 -14.55
N THR A 62 5.15 -1.57 -13.39
CA THR A 62 6.58 -1.22 -13.30
C THR A 62 7.48 -2.30 -12.71
N SER A 63 6.91 -3.41 -12.22
CA SER A 63 7.64 -4.47 -11.54
C SER A 63 7.40 -5.87 -12.14
N VAL A 64 8.02 -6.88 -11.52
CA VAL A 64 7.80 -8.30 -11.82
C VAL A 64 6.52 -8.87 -11.20
N TYR A 65 5.80 -8.06 -10.43
CA TYR A 65 4.50 -8.42 -9.86
C TYR A 65 3.39 -8.06 -10.85
N GLU A 66 2.31 -8.82 -10.80
CA GLU A 66 1.07 -8.57 -11.52
C GLU A 66 -0.12 -8.55 -10.56
N LYS A 67 -1.17 -7.83 -10.92
CA LYS A 67 -2.43 -7.87 -10.16
C LYS A 67 -2.95 -9.30 -10.04
N HIS A 68 -3.33 -9.66 -8.82
CA HIS A 68 -3.99 -10.92 -8.60
C HIS A 68 -5.40 -10.88 -9.21
N ARG A 69 -5.67 -11.75 -10.18
CA ARG A 69 -6.97 -11.83 -10.84
C ARG A 69 -7.98 -12.49 -9.91
N HIS A 70 -8.72 -11.70 -9.17
CA HIS A 70 -9.96 -12.13 -8.52
C HIS A 70 -11.11 -11.84 -9.48
N LEU A 71 -11.51 -12.84 -10.26
CA LEU A 71 -12.55 -12.70 -11.30
C LEU A 71 -13.91 -12.25 -10.73
N ASP A 72 -14.15 -12.49 -9.44
CA ASP A 72 -15.51 -12.42 -8.88
C ASP A 72 -15.67 -11.37 -7.76
N LEU A 73 -14.57 -10.87 -7.18
CA LEU A 73 -14.57 -9.95 -6.02
C LEU A 73 -13.31 -9.06 -6.08
N ALA A 74 -13.35 -7.98 -6.85
CA ALA A 74 -12.24 -7.04 -6.89
C ALA A 74 -11.98 -6.44 -5.49
N GLN A 75 -10.72 -6.47 -5.03
CA GLN A 75 -10.18 -5.72 -3.87
C GLN A 75 -10.61 -6.17 -2.45
N GLN A 76 -11.33 -7.29 -2.30
CA GLN A 76 -11.71 -7.84 -0.99
C GLN A 76 -10.90 -9.07 -0.57
N ARG A 77 -9.75 -9.35 -1.19
CA ARG A 77 -8.94 -10.53 -0.86
C ARG A 77 -7.46 -10.23 -1.01
N PHE A 78 -6.69 -10.88 -0.16
CA PHE A 78 -5.24 -10.94 -0.25
C PHE A 78 -4.81 -12.02 -1.26
N PRO A 79 -3.69 -11.83 -2.00
CA PRO A 79 -2.91 -10.59 -2.09
C PRO A 79 -3.40 -9.68 -3.22
N ASP A 80 -3.12 -8.38 -3.13
CA ASP A 80 -3.32 -7.45 -4.25
C ASP A 80 -2.49 -7.85 -5.49
N LEU A 81 -1.25 -8.29 -5.26
CA LEU A 81 -0.25 -8.59 -6.28
C LEU A 81 0.36 -9.97 -6.05
N ARG A 82 0.72 -10.63 -7.15
CA ARG A 82 1.54 -11.86 -7.13
C ARG A 82 2.71 -11.74 -8.09
N LYS A 83 3.80 -12.46 -7.83
CA LYS A 83 4.91 -12.53 -8.79
C LYS A 83 4.44 -13.18 -10.09
N LYS A 84 4.77 -12.60 -11.24
CA LYS A 84 4.42 -13.16 -12.57
C LYS A 84 4.87 -14.63 -12.68
N GLY A 85 3.97 -15.49 -13.15
CA GLY A 85 4.20 -16.93 -13.28
C GLY A 85 3.99 -17.77 -12.01
N SER A 86 3.56 -17.18 -10.89
CA SER A 86 3.30 -17.93 -9.64
C SER A 86 1.97 -18.69 -9.59
N GLY A 87 1.14 -18.59 -10.64
CA GLY A 87 -0.15 -19.29 -10.73
C GLY A 87 -1.28 -18.64 -9.91
N PRO A 88 -2.46 -19.31 -9.85
CA PRO A 88 -3.66 -18.75 -9.22
C PRO A 88 -3.65 -18.76 -7.68
N ASN A 89 -2.79 -19.57 -7.07
CA ASN A 89 -2.68 -19.70 -5.61
C ASN A 89 -1.23 -19.44 -5.17
N PRO A 90 -0.78 -18.17 -5.19
CA PRO A 90 0.59 -17.82 -4.84
C PRO A 90 0.89 -18.12 -3.36
N SER A 91 2.11 -18.58 -3.07
CA SER A 91 2.58 -18.72 -1.69
C SER A 91 2.90 -17.34 -1.07
N PRO A 92 2.90 -17.21 0.28
CA PRO A 92 3.22 -15.96 0.96
C PRO A 92 4.50 -15.26 0.48
N LEU A 93 5.54 -16.03 0.11
CA LEU A 93 6.83 -15.50 -0.36
C LEU A 93 6.76 -14.77 -1.71
N VAL A 94 5.73 -15.06 -2.51
CA VAL A 94 5.51 -14.46 -3.84
C VAL A 94 4.21 -13.65 -3.91
N SER A 95 3.55 -13.45 -2.77
CA SER A 95 2.37 -12.61 -2.56
C SER A 95 2.81 -11.25 -2.03
N LEU A 96 2.25 -10.18 -2.58
CA LEU A 96 2.53 -8.80 -2.18
C LEU A 96 1.22 -8.01 -2.03
N GLU A 97 1.00 -7.47 -0.85
CA GLU A 97 -0.14 -6.62 -0.53
C GLU A 97 0.26 -5.14 -0.53
N SER A 98 -0.57 -4.29 -1.13
CA SER A 98 -0.35 -2.85 -1.22
C SER A 98 -1.25 -2.12 -0.23
N LYS A 99 -0.65 -1.53 0.81
CA LYS A 99 -1.40 -0.80 1.85
C LYS A 99 -0.96 0.65 1.92
N ALA A 100 -1.89 1.52 2.26
CA ALA A 100 -1.57 2.90 2.62
C ALA A 100 -1.79 3.11 4.11
N SER A 101 -1.01 4.01 4.70
CA SER A 101 -1.28 4.45 6.06
C SER A 101 -0.81 5.88 6.26
N LYS A 102 -1.72 6.72 6.77
CA LYS A 102 -1.39 8.05 7.30
C LYS A 102 -0.71 8.01 8.68
N ARG A 103 -0.75 6.85 9.35
CA ARG A 103 -0.12 6.68 10.68
C ARG A 103 1.37 6.36 10.48
N PRO A 104 2.30 6.96 11.25
CA PRO A 104 3.73 6.72 11.05
C PRO A 104 4.20 5.29 11.32
N TRP A 105 3.62 4.60 12.30
CA TRP A 105 4.13 3.32 12.81
C TRP A 105 3.08 2.21 12.90
N ALA A 106 1.83 2.48 12.50
CA ALA A 106 0.73 1.53 12.62
C ALA A 106 0.21 1.09 11.25
N LEU A 107 0.03 -0.22 11.08
CA LEU A 107 -0.59 -0.81 9.90
C LEU A 107 -1.94 -1.41 10.32
N GLN A 108 -2.97 -1.15 9.54
CA GLN A 108 -4.28 -1.78 9.70
C GLN A 108 -4.54 -2.64 8.46
N SER A 109 -5.02 -3.85 8.69
CA SER A 109 -5.43 -4.77 7.63
C SER A 109 -6.76 -5.39 8.00
N HIS A 110 -7.55 -5.72 6.97
CA HIS A 110 -8.77 -6.51 7.12
C HIS A 110 -8.48 -8.02 7.15
N TYR A 111 -7.25 -8.42 6.83
CA TYR A 111 -6.83 -9.82 6.78
C TYR A 111 -5.49 -10.01 7.51
N ASP A 112 -5.39 -11.12 8.23
CA ASP A 112 -4.22 -11.57 9.01
C ASP A 112 -3.31 -12.52 8.19
N HIS A 113 -3.30 -12.37 6.87
CA HIS A 113 -2.57 -13.26 5.98
C HIS A 113 -1.05 -13.05 6.05
N SER A 114 -0.33 -14.16 5.87
CA SER A 114 1.13 -14.11 5.74
C SER A 114 1.54 -13.71 4.33
N GLY A 115 2.57 -12.87 4.23
CA GLY A 115 3.21 -12.50 2.98
C GLY A 115 3.87 -11.13 3.03
N TRP A 116 4.26 -10.61 1.87
CA TRP A 116 4.86 -9.28 1.80
C TRP A 116 3.82 -8.18 1.82
N TYR A 117 4.12 -7.12 2.54
CA TYR A 117 3.35 -5.88 2.57
C TYR A 117 4.27 -4.74 2.14
N ILE A 118 3.81 -3.96 1.16
CA ILE A 118 4.36 -2.65 0.85
C ILE A 118 3.40 -1.59 1.39
N VAL A 119 3.89 -0.79 2.34
CA VAL A 119 3.10 0.23 3.03
C VAL A 119 3.54 1.61 2.56
N TRP A 120 2.65 2.29 1.85
CA TRP A 120 2.81 3.68 1.40
C TRP A 120 2.44 4.61 2.56
N ARG A 121 3.44 5.16 3.23
CA ARG A 121 3.25 6.18 4.27
C ARG A 121 3.13 7.52 3.58
N TYR A 122 1.94 8.08 3.63
CA TYR A 122 1.62 9.31 2.92
C TYR A 122 1.28 10.44 3.90
N LEU A 123 1.47 11.67 3.42
CA LEU A 123 0.99 12.89 4.03
C LEU A 123 0.33 13.75 2.96
N ILE A 124 -0.56 14.63 3.40
CA ILE A 124 -1.29 15.55 2.53
C ILE A 124 -0.89 16.96 2.92
N ASP A 125 -0.41 17.73 1.94
CA ASP A 125 0.01 19.12 2.09
C ASP A 125 -0.70 20.00 1.05
N PRO A 126 -1.97 20.38 1.28
CA PRO A 126 -2.73 21.18 0.33
C PRO A 126 -2.07 22.54 0.03
N THR A 127 -1.26 23.04 0.96
CA THR A 127 -0.53 24.31 0.81
C THR A 127 0.73 24.18 -0.05
N MET A 128 1.18 22.96 -0.34
CA MET A 128 2.40 22.66 -1.09
C MET A 128 3.64 23.37 -0.50
N SER A 129 3.65 23.51 0.83
CA SER A 129 4.68 24.20 1.60
C SER A 129 5.94 23.34 1.81
N LEU A 130 5.79 22.02 1.78
CA LEU A 130 6.88 21.05 1.96
C LEU A 130 7.58 20.71 0.63
N GLU A 131 6.81 20.37 -0.39
CA GLU A 131 7.30 20.15 -1.75
C GLU A 131 6.38 20.89 -2.75
N ALA A 132 6.99 21.73 -3.60
CA ALA A 132 6.25 22.47 -4.61
C ALA A 132 5.54 21.53 -5.60
N ASN A 133 4.28 21.86 -5.92
CA ASN A 133 3.42 21.09 -6.82
C ASN A 133 3.14 19.65 -6.37
N LYS A 134 3.26 19.38 -5.05
CA LYS A 134 3.06 18.03 -4.49
C LYS A 134 2.18 18.07 -3.26
N PRO A 135 0.85 18.10 -3.47
CA PRO A 135 -0.08 18.09 -2.35
C PRO A 135 -0.29 16.71 -1.74
N VAL A 136 0.15 15.65 -2.42
CA VAL A 136 0.24 14.27 -1.90
C VAL A 136 1.69 13.87 -1.90
N ILE A 137 2.20 13.43 -0.75
CA ILE A 137 3.61 13.08 -0.58
C ILE A 137 3.71 11.69 0.05
N ILE A 138 4.41 10.78 -0.61
CA ILE A 138 4.84 9.51 0.00
C ILE A 138 6.18 9.75 0.69
N TRP A 139 6.10 10.07 1.99
CA TRP A 139 7.29 10.41 2.78
C TRP A 139 8.09 9.18 3.21
N ARG A 140 7.48 7.98 3.19
CA ARG A 140 8.15 6.71 3.50
C ARG A 140 7.46 5.52 2.85
N VAL A 141 8.25 4.51 2.49
CA VAL A 141 7.75 3.21 2.05
C VAL A 141 8.32 2.14 2.98
N ASP A 142 7.44 1.40 3.64
CA ASP A 142 7.83 0.21 4.40
C ASP A 142 7.64 -1.02 3.54
N VAL A 143 8.62 -1.92 3.51
CA VAL A 143 8.51 -3.24 2.88
C VAL A 143 8.83 -4.28 3.94
N ILE A 144 7.84 -5.09 4.28
CA ILE A 144 7.92 -6.02 5.41
C ILE A 144 7.26 -7.34 5.04
N PHE A 145 7.82 -8.44 5.53
CA PHE A 145 7.14 -9.73 5.49
C PHE A 145 6.43 -9.92 6.83
N LEU A 146 5.13 -10.17 6.79
CA LEU A 146 4.32 -10.42 7.97
C LEU A 146 3.83 -11.86 7.97
N THR A 147 3.73 -12.41 9.16
CA THR A 147 3.14 -13.70 9.49
C THR A 147 1.81 -13.47 10.18
N LYS A 148 1.03 -14.54 10.40
CA LYS A 148 -0.28 -14.42 11.06
C LYS A 148 -0.12 -13.91 12.50
N GLU A 149 0.97 -14.30 13.14
CA GLU A 149 1.32 -14.00 14.53
C GLU A 149 1.67 -12.52 14.75
N ASP A 150 2.02 -11.79 13.69
CA ASP A 150 2.31 -10.34 13.75
C ASP A 150 1.04 -9.49 13.89
N TRP A 151 -0.15 -10.07 13.69
CA TRP A 151 -1.41 -9.35 13.73
C TRP A 151 -2.08 -9.44 15.10
N LYS A 152 -2.40 -8.28 15.66
CA LYS A 152 -3.32 -8.18 16.79
C LYS A 152 -4.74 -7.91 16.29
N TYR A 153 -5.67 -8.80 16.63
CA TYR A 153 -7.08 -8.56 16.36
C TYR A 153 -7.62 -7.45 17.26
N GLU A 154 -8.19 -6.40 16.66
CA GLU A 154 -8.94 -5.37 17.37
C GLU A 154 -10.43 -5.49 16.99
N VAL A 155 -11.26 -5.88 17.96
CA VAL A 155 -12.71 -6.05 17.78
C VAL A 155 -13.32 -4.70 17.38
N SER A 156 -14.19 -4.69 16.37
CA SER A 156 -14.95 -3.49 16.01
C SER A 156 -15.99 -3.17 17.09
N THR A 157 -15.94 -1.95 17.65
CA THR A 157 -16.96 -1.45 18.59
C THR A 157 -18.31 -1.13 17.92
N ALA A 158 -18.40 -1.29 16.59
CA ALA A 158 -19.55 -0.95 15.76
C ALA A 158 -20.83 -1.75 16.08
N GLY A 159 -20.77 -2.79 16.92
CA GLY A 159 -21.94 -3.55 17.40
C GLY A 159 -22.28 -3.39 18.89
N VAL A 160 -21.46 -2.68 19.68
CA VAL A 160 -21.60 -2.71 21.16
C VAL A 160 -22.67 -1.75 21.69
N LYS A 161 -23.16 -0.80 20.87
CA LYS A 161 -24.22 0.16 21.23
C LYS A 161 -25.63 -0.24 20.73
N GLY A 162 -25.85 -1.51 20.41
CA GLY A 162 -27.10 -1.96 19.76
C GLY A 162 -28.14 -2.68 20.64
N ASN A 163 -27.83 -3.03 21.89
CA ASN A 163 -28.77 -3.76 22.75
C ASN A 163 -28.99 -2.97 24.06
N VAL A 164 -30.04 -2.15 24.07
CA VAL A 164 -30.77 -1.72 25.28
C VAL A 164 -32.12 -2.43 25.25
#